data_AF-A0AAJ6NAR3-F1
#
_entry.id   AF-A0AAJ6NAR3-F1
#
_cell.length_a   1.000
_cell.length_b   1.000
_cell.length_c   1.000
_cell.angle_alpha   90.00
_cell.angle_beta   90.00
_cell.angle_gamma   90.00
#
_symmetry.space_group_name_H-M   'P 1'
#
loop_
_entity.id
_entity.type
_entity.pdbx_description
1 polymer ?
#
loop_
_entity_poly.entity_id
_entity_poly.type
_entity_poly.pdbx_seq_one_letter_code
_entity_poly.pdbx_strand_id
1 'polypeptide(L)'
;FYINLHYWYLKHKEYLNERSDKINEKGKYPFKHRNIRSAYRSLKYNMDYLFTFEKYPELNIEKTTNRLESLFEELKRKLSNHNGLTKYHKIMFIKDFLNKRSW
;
A
#
# COMPACT_ATOMS: atom_id res chain seq x y z
N PHE A 1 -18.37 -0.59 -7.84
CA PHE A 1 -16.92 -0.32 -8.01
C PHE A 1 -16.26 -1.21 -9.07
N TYR A 2 -16.26 -2.54 -8.93
CA TYR A 2 -15.51 -3.47 -9.81
C TYR A 2 -15.83 -3.34 -11.30
N ILE A 3 -17.12 -3.28 -11.64
CA ILE A 3 -17.59 -3.11 -13.03
C ILE A 3 -17.04 -1.82 -13.64
N ASN A 4 -17.14 -0.71 -12.91
CA ASN A 4 -16.64 0.59 -13.36
C ASN A 4 -15.11 0.58 -13.51
N LEU A 5 -14.39 -0.07 -12.59
CA LEU A 5 -12.93 -0.23 -12.68
C LEU A 5 -12.52 -1.07 -13.90
N HIS A 6 -13.29 -2.10 -14.23
CA HIS A 6 -13.08 -2.91 -15.43
C HIS A 6 -13.32 -2.10 -16.72
N TYR A 7 -14.44 -1.39 -16.82
CA TYR A 7 -14.72 -0.51 -17.97
C TYR A 7 -13.68 0.60 -18.12
N TRP A 8 -13.24 1.20 -17.01
CA TRP A 8 -12.17 2.18 -17.02
C TRP A 8 -10.88 1.58 -17.60
N TYR A 9 -10.52 0.35 -17.20
CA TYR A 9 -9.37 -0.34 -17.76
C TYR A 9 -9.50 -0.60 -19.25
N LEU A 10 -10.67 -1.08 -19.72
CA LEU A 10 -10.90 -1.33 -21.14
C LEU A 10 -10.76 -0.05 -21.96
N LYS A 11 -11.35 1.06 -21.48
CA LYS A 11 -11.29 2.37 -22.13
C LYS A 11 -9.85 2.91 -22.25
N HIS A 12 -9.00 2.69 -21.24
CA HIS A 12 -7.64 3.23 -21.20
C HIS A 12 -6.56 2.16 -21.49
N LYS A 13 -6.94 0.99 -22.01
CA LYS A 13 -6.05 -0.16 -22.18
C LYS A 13 -4.85 0.17 -23.07
N GLU A 14 -5.09 0.89 -24.17
CA GLU A 14 -4.03 1.27 -25.12
C GLU A 14 -3.03 2.21 -24.47
N TYR A 15 -3.51 3.28 -23.83
CA TYR A 15 -2.70 4.20 -23.05
C TYR A 15 -1.85 3.45 -22.00
N LEU A 16 -2.45 2.57 -21.18
CA LEU A 16 -1.72 1.82 -20.15
C LEU A 16 -0.68 0.81 -20.69
N ASN A 17 -0.81 0.41 -21.96
CA ASN A 17 0.10 -0.53 -22.61
C ASN A 17 1.18 0.18 -23.43
N GLU A 18 1.09 1.50 -23.60
CA GLU A 18 2.07 2.31 -24.29
C GLU A 18 3.47 2.11 -23.69
N ARG A 19 4.45 1.86 -24.58
CA ARG A 19 5.84 1.62 -24.20
C ARG A 19 6.76 2.71 -24.73
N SER A 20 7.83 2.96 -24.01
CA SER A 20 8.90 3.84 -24.42
C SER A 20 9.64 3.24 -25.61
N ASP A 21 10.12 4.09 -26.52
CA ASP A 21 10.97 3.70 -27.65
C ASP A 21 12.43 3.45 -27.22
N LYS A 22 12.78 3.86 -25.99
CA LYS A 22 14.09 3.62 -25.39
C LYS A 22 14.10 2.37 -24.54
N ILE A 23 15.09 1.52 -24.75
CA ILE A 23 15.36 0.32 -23.96
C ILE A 23 15.92 0.72 -22.59
N ASN A 24 15.51 0.02 -21.52
CA ASN A 24 16.08 0.19 -20.19
C ASN A 24 17.35 -0.65 -19.98
N GLU A 25 18.01 -0.47 -18.84
CA GLU A 25 19.22 -1.23 -18.44
C GLU A 25 19.06 -2.76 -18.48
N LYS A 26 17.82 -3.27 -18.50
CA LYS A 26 17.47 -4.69 -18.54
C LYS A 26 17.09 -5.19 -19.93
N GLY A 27 17.34 -4.41 -20.99
CA GLY A 27 17.03 -4.81 -22.36
C GLY A 27 15.53 -4.79 -22.70
N LYS A 28 14.68 -4.13 -21.90
CA LYS A 28 13.22 -4.08 -22.11
C LYS A 28 12.75 -2.67 -22.42
N TYR A 29 11.78 -2.54 -23.31
CA TYR A 29 11.01 -1.31 -23.47
C TYR A 29 10.08 -1.13 -22.26
N PRO A 30 10.31 -0.12 -21.38
CA PRO A 30 9.46 0.12 -20.23
C PRO A 30 8.10 0.68 -20.64
N PHE A 31 7.08 0.42 -19.83
CA PHE A 31 5.79 1.10 -19.96
C PHE A 31 5.93 2.58 -19.64
N LYS A 32 5.35 3.47 -20.46
CA LYS A 32 5.38 4.92 -20.20
C LYS A 32 4.62 5.26 -18.91
N HIS A 33 3.48 4.61 -18.68
CA HIS A 33 2.56 4.92 -17.56
C HIS A 33 2.68 3.93 -16.39
N ARG A 34 3.91 3.68 -15.94
CA ARG A 34 4.21 2.64 -14.92
C ARG A 34 3.41 2.83 -13.62
N ASN A 35 3.31 4.06 -13.12
CA ASN A 35 2.64 4.35 -11.84
C ASN A 35 1.15 4.04 -11.89
N ILE A 36 0.46 4.52 -12.92
CA ILE A 36 -0.99 4.29 -13.12
C ILE A 36 -1.26 2.80 -13.34
N ARG A 37 -0.43 2.13 -14.14
CA ARG A 37 -0.53 0.67 -14.34
C ARG A 37 -0.34 -0.10 -13.04
N SER A 38 0.61 0.33 -12.19
CA SER A 38 0.85 -0.28 -10.88
C SER A 38 -0.33 -0.05 -9.94
N ALA A 39 -0.91 1.15 -9.92
CA ALA A 39 -2.09 1.46 -9.12
C ALA A 39 -3.29 0.60 -9.53
N TYR A 40 -3.61 0.52 -10.82
CA TYR A 40 -4.66 -0.36 -11.32
C TYR A 40 -4.41 -1.83 -10.95
N ARG A 41 -3.17 -2.32 -11.13
CA ARG A 41 -2.81 -3.69 -10.77
C ARG A 41 -2.99 -3.95 -9.27
N SER A 42 -2.64 -2.99 -8.41
CA SER A 42 -2.84 -3.09 -6.96
C SER A 42 -4.33 -3.20 -6.63
N LEU A 43 -5.17 -2.34 -7.22
CA LEU A 43 -6.62 -2.41 -7.04
C LEU A 43 -7.17 -3.75 -7.51
N LYS A 44 -6.77 -4.22 -8.70
CA LYS A 44 -7.22 -5.50 -9.28
C LYS A 44 -6.82 -6.70 -8.43
N TYR A 45 -5.58 -6.73 -7.96
CA TYR A 45 -5.07 -7.85 -7.16
C TYR A 45 -5.72 -7.92 -5.78
N ASN A 46 -6.00 -6.76 -5.17
CA ASN A 46 -6.59 -6.68 -3.84
C ASN A 46 -8.12 -6.53 -3.86
N MET A 47 -8.78 -6.79 -4.99
CA MET A 47 -10.23 -6.56 -5.16
C MET A 47 -11.05 -7.19 -4.04
N ASP A 48 -10.75 -8.44 -3.67
CA ASP A 48 -11.50 -9.18 -2.65
C ASP A 48 -11.38 -8.58 -1.24
N TYR A 49 -10.37 -7.75 -1.00
CA TYR A 49 -10.07 -7.17 0.31
C TYR A 49 -10.49 -5.70 0.46
N LEU A 50 -10.72 -4.97 -0.64
CA LEU A 50 -10.97 -3.53 -0.62
C LEU A 50 -12.13 -3.11 0.29
N PHE A 51 -13.19 -3.91 0.34
CA PHE A 51 -14.42 -3.62 1.10
C PHE A 51 -14.68 -4.67 2.20
N THR A 52 -13.61 -5.23 2.77
CA THR A 52 -13.72 -6.25 3.84
C THR A 52 -14.54 -5.73 5.03
N PHE A 53 -14.42 -4.45 5.37
CA PHE A 53 -15.16 -3.81 6.45
C PHE A 53 -16.68 -3.73 6.17
N GLU A 54 -17.10 -3.68 4.91
CA GLU A 54 -18.52 -3.72 4.53
C GLU A 54 -19.04 -5.16 4.49
N LYS A 55 -18.18 -6.10 4.06
CA LYS A 55 -18.54 -7.52 3.92
C LYS A 55 -18.73 -8.21 5.28
N TYR A 56 -17.96 -7.81 6.28
CA TYR A 56 -17.95 -8.41 7.62
C TYR A 56 -18.17 -7.35 8.71
N PRO A 57 -19.39 -6.76 8.79
CA PRO A 57 -19.69 -5.72 9.78
C PRO A 57 -19.54 -6.21 11.23
N GLU A 58 -19.72 -7.51 11.48
CA GLU A 58 -19.55 -8.15 12.79
C GLU A 58 -18.12 -8.08 13.33
N LEU A 59 -17.13 -7.93 12.44
CA LEU A 59 -15.72 -7.77 12.83
C LEU A 59 -15.41 -6.35 13.32
N ASN A 60 -16.35 -5.41 13.21
CA ASN A 60 -16.19 -4.00 13.62
C ASN A 60 -14.91 -3.35 13.05
N ILE A 61 -14.56 -3.68 11.81
CA ILE A 61 -13.40 -3.09 11.13
C ILE A 61 -13.74 -1.63 10.83
N GLU A 62 -12.89 -0.71 11.28
CA GLU A 62 -13.04 0.71 11.02
C GLU A 62 -12.99 1.01 9.51
N LYS A 63 -13.83 1.93 9.04
CA LYS A 63 -13.85 2.37 7.63
C LYS A 63 -12.64 3.24 7.26
N THR A 64 -11.91 3.73 8.26
CA THR A 64 -10.80 4.68 8.11
C THR A 64 -9.50 4.08 8.65
N THR A 65 -8.37 4.47 8.08
CA THR A 65 -7.04 4.07 8.54
C THR A 65 -6.46 4.97 9.64
N ASN A 66 -7.22 5.96 10.11
CA ASN A 66 -6.77 6.99 11.08
C ASN A 66 -6.08 6.40 12.32
N ARG A 67 -6.64 5.34 12.90
CA ARG A 67 -6.06 4.70 14.09
C ARG A 67 -4.70 4.07 13.80
N LEU A 68 -4.56 3.44 12.64
CA LEU A 68 -3.29 2.87 12.19
C LEU A 68 -2.27 3.97 11.87
N GLU A 69 -2.69 5.01 11.16
CA GLU A 69 -1.83 6.15 10.82
C GLU A 69 -1.30 6.85 12.08
N SER A 70 -2.18 7.15 13.04
CA SER A 70 -1.79 7.74 14.34
C SER A 70 -0.82 6.84 15.09
N LEU A 71 -1.06 5.53 15.13
CA LEU A 71 -0.17 4.56 15.79
C LEU A 71 1.21 4.54 15.12
N PHE A 72 1.26 4.52 13.79
CA PHE A 72 2.53 4.51 13.05
C PHE A 72 3.27 5.84 13.14
N GLU A 73 2.57 6.96 13.21
CA GLU A 73 3.17 8.28 13.43
C GLU A 73 3.85 8.34 14.80
N GLU A 74 3.17 7.87 15.85
CA GLU A 74 3.75 7.78 17.19
C GLU A 74 4.98 6.86 17.21
N LEU A 75 4.88 5.69 16.58
CA LEU A 75 6.00 4.75 16.47
C LEU A 75 7.21 5.39 15.80
N LYS A 76 7.00 6.04 14.65
CA LYS A 76 8.07 6.72 13.89
C LYS A 76 8.70 7.85 14.72
N ARG A 77 7.88 8.66 15.40
CA ARG A 77 8.36 9.74 16.27
C ARG A 77 9.27 9.21 17.37
N LYS A 78 8.84 8.16 18.09
CA LYS A 78 9.66 7.56 19.15
C LYS A 78 10.93 6.90 18.60
N LEU A 79 10.85 6.23 17.46
CA LEU A 79 12.01 5.58 16.83
C LEU A 79 13.03 6.62 16.31
N SER A 80 12.57 7.76 15.82
CA SER A 80 13.42 8.85 15.32
C SER A 80 14.33 9.44 16.40
N ASN A 81 13.92 9.37 17.68
CA ASN A 81 14.77 9.77 18.80
C ASN A 81 15.94 8.79 19.04
N HIS A 82 15.90 7.61 18.40
CA HIS A 82 16.85 6.52 18.56
C HIS A 82 17.48 6.09 17.21
N ASN A 83 17.90 7.07 16.40
CA ASN A 83 18.45 6.82 15.06
C ASN A 83 19.67 5.89 15.02
N GLY A 84 20.44 5.80 16.12
CA GLY A 84 21.62 4.94 16.26
C GLY A 84 21.34 3.46 16.56
N LEU A 85 20.07 3.03 16.68
CA LEU A 85 19.77 1.63 16.96
C LEU A 85 20.15 0.72 15.81
N THR A 86 20.76 -0.42 16.17
CA THR A 86 20.96 -1.53 15.24
C THR A 86 19.61 -2.08 14.77
N LYS A 87 19.59 -2.78 13.64
CA LYS A 87 18.36 -3.44 13.12
C LYS A 87 17.70 -4.33 14.18
N TYR A 88 18.52 -5.07 14.95
CA TYR A 88 18.05 -5.93 16.03
C TYR A 88 17.29 -5.14 17.11
N HIS A 89 17.88 -4.06 17.62
CA HIS A 89 17.24 -3.24 18.64
C HIS A 89 16.03 -2.47 18.12
N LYS A 90 16.01 -2.07 16.84
CA LYS A 90 14.79 -1.50 16.21
C LYS A 90 13.63 -2.50 16.21
N ILE A 91 13.89 -3.77 15.90
CA ILE A 91 12.86 -4.82 15.95
C ILE A 91 12.38 -5.04 17.37
N MET A 92 13.29 -5.10 18.36
CA MET A 92 12.90 -5.21 19.78
C MET A 92 12.03 -4.02 20.22
N PHE A 93 12.43 -2.80 19.85
CA PHE A 93 11.67 -1.59 20.14
C PHE A 93 10.25 -1.64 19.56
N ILE A 94 10.12 -2.02 18.28
CA ILE A 94 8.81 -2.12 17.61
C ILE A 94 7.93 -3.18 18.30
N LYS A 95 8.50 -4.35 18.64
CA LYS A 95 7.78 -5.40 19.37
C LYS A 95 7.30 -4.91 20.73
N ASP A 96 8.17 -4.26 21.50
CA ASP A 96 7.82 -3.70 22.80
C ASP A 96 6.76 -2.60 22.66
N PHE A 97 6.89 -1.69 21.68
CA PHE A 97 5.91 -0.65 21.39
C PHE A 97 4.52 -1.22 21.07
N LEU A 98 4.44 -2.26 20.23
CA LEU A 98 3.17 -2.88 19.84
C LEU A 98 2.58 -3.77 20.95
N ASN A 99 3.41 -4.33 21.84
CA ASN A 99 2.98 -5.18 22.94
C ASN A 99 2.66 -4.40 24.22
N LYS A 100 3.13 -3.15 24.33
CA LYS A 100 2.73 -2.23 25.40
C LYS A 100 1.24 -1.92 25.23
N ARG A 101 0.41 -2.66 25.97
CA ARG A 101 -1.00 -2.30 26.21
C ARG A 101 -1.01 -0.87 26.74
N SER A 102 -1.62 0.02 25.95
CA SER A 102 -2.08 1.37 26.27
C SER A 102 -1.69 1.89 27.66
N TRP A 103 -0.81 2.88 27.72
CA TRP A 103 -0.67 3.74 28.90
C TRP A 103 -1.99 4.45 29.17
#